data_AF-A0A938M5Q5-F1
#
_entry.id   AF-A0A938M5Q5-F1
#
_cell.length_a   1.000
_cell.length_b   1.000
_cell.length_c   1.000
_cell.angle_alpha   90.00
_cell.angle_beta   90.00
_cell.angle_gamma   90.00
#
_symmetry.space_group_name_H-M   'P 1'
#
loop_
_entity.id
_entity.type
_entity.pdbx_description
1 polymer ?
#
loop_
_entity_poly.entity_id
_entity_poly.type
_entity_poly.pdbx_seq_one_letter_code
_entity_poly.pdbx_strand_id
1 'polypeptide(L)'
;MIMGGTGSRVASIQARGTTRPPHSSSNSDPSHLGRREEALTHAQEAVALYRKLAAERPDAFLPDLAMSLGALGSCYRGQGQTRKAKEAFEEGLGKLSPLFLHLPEAFARLMAALCREYLSEVAALKEEPNPQLLGPVLETFAKMKDQKGAQAGP
;
A
#
# COMPACT_ATOMS: atom_id res chain seq x y z
N MET A 1 -77.44 12.21 30.67
CA MET A 1 -77.03 11.37 31.82
C MET A 1 -75.90 10.45 31.36
N ILE A 2 -74.76 10.54 32.07
CA ILE A 2 -73.58 9.67 32.14
C ILE A 2 -72.88 9.18 30.84
N MET A 3 -71.78 9.86 30.47
CA MET A 3 -70.67 9.24 29.72
C MET A 3 -69.78 8.47 30.69
N GLY A 4 -69.67 7.16 30.51
CA GLY A 4 -68.63 6.32 31.11
C GLY A 4 -67.63 5.92 30.04
N GLY A 5 -66.33 5.91 30.38
CA GLY A 5 -65.30 5.41 29.48
C GLY A 5 -63.92 6.02 29.72
N THR A 6 -63.40 5.86 30.92
CA THR A 6 -61.99 6.06 31.26
C THR A 6 -61.11 5.12 30.44
N GLY A 7 -60.05 5.65 29.82
CA GLY A 7 -59.08 4.82 29.11
C GLY A 7 -57.93 5.63 28.53
N SER A 8 -56.94 5.91 29.37
CA SER A 8 -55.52 6.14 29.05
C SER A 8 -55.19 6.58 27.63
N ARG A 9 -54.93 7.89 27.44
CA ARG A 9 -54.20 8.40 26.28
C ARG A 9 -52.99 9.22 26.75
N VAL A 10 -51.87 8.50 26.76
CA VAL A 10 -50.57 8.90 26.20
C VAL A 10 -50.04 10.29 26.55
N ALA A 11 -49.12 10.34 27.51
CA ALA A 11 -48.10 11.40 27.56
C ALA A 11 -46.81 10.89 28.23
N SER A 12 -46.33 9.72 27.81
CA SER A 12 -44.93 9.36 28.03
C SER A 12 -44.11 10.02 26.94
N ILE A 13 -43.51 11.15 27.28
CA ILE A 13 -42.42 11.77 26.54
C ILE A 13 -41.24 10.78 26.62
N GLN A 14 -41.14 9.88 25.64
CA GLN A 14 -39.94 9.09 25.40
C GLN A 14 -39.24 9.61 24.16
N ALA A 15 -37.99 10.00 24.40
CA ALA A 15 -37.10 10.60 23.45
C ALA A 15 -36.96 9.74 22.19
N ARG A 16 -37.06 10.42 21.04
CA ARG A 16 -36.61 9.91 19.75
C ARG A 16 -35.11 9.65 19.81
N GLY A 17 -34.66 8.54 19.24
CA GLY A 17 -33.24 8.35 18.94
C GLY A 17 -32.79 6.90 18.98
N THR A 18 -33.27 6.11 18.02
CA THR A 18 -32.49 5.05 17.34
C THR A 18 -31.50 4.24 18.19
N THR A 19 -31.96 3.08 18.61
CA THR A 19 -31.14 1.91 18.94
C THR A 19 -30.05 1.68 17.89
N ARG A 20 -28.81 2.03 18.23
CA ARG A 20 -27.59 1.57 17.53
C ARG A 20 -27.38 0.09 17.87
N PRO A 21 -27.11 -0.80 16.90
CA PRO A 21 -27.00 -2.23 17.18
C PRO A 21 -25.79 -2.54 18.09
N PRO A 22 -25.88 -3.59 18.94
CA PRO A 22 -24.75 -4.06 19.71
C PRO A 22 -23.80 -4.83 18.80
N HIS A 23 -22.63 -4.28 18.52
CA HIS A 23 -21.53 -5.08 17.98
C HIS A 23 -20.96 -5.92 19.13
N SER A 24 -21.47 -7.14 19.25
CA SER A 24 -20.67 -8.25 19.75
C SER A 24 -19.42 -8.36 18.90
N SER A 25 -18.26 -8.07 19.48
CA SER A 25 -16.98 -8.66 19.10
C SER A 25 -16.02 -8.50 20.26
N SER A 26 -16.01 -9.52 21.11
CA SER A 26 -14.81 -9.89 21.84
C SER A 26 -13.77 -10.29 20.79
N ASN A 27 -12.77 -9.45 20.51
CA ASN A 27 -11.44 -9.89 20.10
C ASN A 27 -10.43 -8.72 20.10
N SER A 28 -9.51 -8.78 21.07
CA SER A 28 -8.09 -8.39 20.96
C SER A 28 -7.76 -7.00 20.38
N ASP A 29 -7.45 -6.05 21.27
CA ASP A 29 -6.67 -4.81 21.05
C ASP A 29 -6.86 -4.06 19.69
N PRO A 30 -7.89 -3.20 19.55
CA PRO A 30 -8.19 -2.46 18.31
C PRO A 30 -7.13 -1.42 17.91
N SER A 31 -6.22 -1.06 18.82
CA SER A 31 -5.22 -0.01 18.62
C SER A 31 -4.21 -0.32 17.50
N HIS A 32 -3.93 -1.61 17.24
CA HIS A 32 -3.00 -2.05 16.20
C HIS A 32 -3.67 -2.31 14.85
N LEU A 33 -4.94 -2.71 14.86
CA LEU A 33 -5.72 -2.97 13.64
C LEU A 33 -6.20 -1.67 13.00
N GLY A 34 -6.72 -0.73 13.80
CA GLY A 34 -7.19 0.58 13.30
C GLY A 34 -6.08 1.38 12.62
N ARG A 35 -4.89 1.45 13.23
CA ARG A 35 -3.73 2.15 12.65
C ARG A 35 -3.22 1.53 11.33
N ARG A 36 -3.37 0.21 11.15
CA ARG A 36 -2.95 -0.48 9.92
C ARG A 36 -3.92 -0.25 8.77
N GLU A 37 -5.22 -0.20 9.05
CA GLU A 37 -6.23 0.15 8.05
C GLU A 37 -6.14 1.62 7.63
N GLU A 38 -5.89 2.53 8.58
CA GLU A 38 -5.64 3.94 8.27
C GLU A 38 -4.39 4.11 7.40
N ALA A 39 -3.28 3.44 7.74
CA ALA A 39 -2.05 3.49 6.94
C ALA A 39 -2.25 2.95 5.50
N LEU A 40 -3.03 1.87 5.36
CA LEU A 40 -3.39 1.34 4.04
C LEU A 40 -4.18 2.37 3.23
N THR A 41 -5.19 2.98 3.85
CA THR A 41 -6.05 3.98 3.21
C THR A 41 -5.22 5.17 2.74
N HIS A 42 -4.32 5.69 3.59
CA HIS A 42 -3.42 6.79 3.22
C HIS A 42 -2.47 6.41 2.08
N ALA A 43 -1.92 5.19 2.09
CA ALA A 43 -1.07 4.72 1.01
C ALA A 43 -1.85 4.59 -0.32
N GLN A 44 -3.09 4.11 -0.28
CA GLN A 44 -3.95 4.02 -1.47
C GLN A 44 -4.30 5.39 -2.05
N GLU A 45 -4.67 6.35 -1.19
CA GLU A 45 -4.94 7.73 -1.61
C GLU A 45 -3.70 8.39 -2.22
N ALA A 46 -2.53 8.19 -1.61
CA ALA A 46 -1.26 8.67 -2.17
C ALA A 46 -0.99 8.06 -3.56
N VAL A 47 -1.13 6.74 -3.72
CA VAL A 47 -0.97 6.06 -5.01
C VAL A 47 -1.96 6.61 -6.05
N ALA A 48 -3.21 6.85 -5.66
CA ALA A 48 -4.23 7.40 -6.56
C ALA A 48 -3.90 8.84 -7.01
N LEU A 49 -3.44 9.69 -6.09
CA LEU A 49 -3.00 11.06 -6.37
C LEU A 49 -1.76 11.07 -7.27
N TYR A 50 -0.73 10.31 -6.91
CA TYR A 50 0.50 10.22 -7.69
C TYR A 50 0.28 9.57 -9.05
N ARG A 51 -0.70 8.67 -9.22
CA ARG A 51 -1.11 8.16 -10.53
C ARG A 51 -1.66 9.25 -11.44
N LYS A 52 -2.48 10.16 -10.91
CA LYS A 52 -3.01 11.30 -11.69
C LYS A 52 -1.87 12.25 -12.08
N LEU A 53 -0.99 12.57 -11.13
CA LEU A 53 0.18 13.42 -11.36
C LEU A 53 1.16 12.80 -12.37
N ALA A 54 1.39 11.49 -12.28
CA ALA A 54 2.24 10.75 -13.22
C ALA A 54 1.62 10.63 -14.62
N ALA A 55 0.29 10.81 -14.77
CA ALA A 55 -0.33 10.90 -16.08
C ALA A 55 0.02 12.22 -16.78
N GLU A 56 0.21 13.30 -16.02
CA GLU A 56 0.60 14.61 -16.55
C GLU A 56 2.11 14.76 -16.69
N ARG A 57 2.87 14.25 -15.72
CA ARG A 57 4.34 14.34 -15.64
C ARG A 57 4.94 13.02 -15.13
N PRO A 58 5.02 11.99 -15.98
CA PRO A 58 5.51 10.68 -15.57
C PRO A 58 6.95 10.77 -15.01
N ASP A 59 7.85 11.48 -15.69
CA ASP A 59 9.27 11.51 -15.31
C ASP A 59 9.56 12.03 -13.89
N ALA A 60 8.72 12.93 -13.38
CA ALA A 60 8.91 13.53 -12.05
C ALA A 60 8.19 12.77 -10.94
N PHE A 61 7.00 12.20 -11.21
CA PHE A 61 6.13 11.62 -10.17
C PHE A 61 6.13 10.09 -10.13
N LEU A 62 6.67 9.41 -11.14
CA LEU A 62 6.87 7.96 -11.09
C LEU A 62 7.70 7.48 -9.89
N PRO A 63 8.79 8.15 -9.42
CA PRO A 63 9.50 7.72 -8.22
C PRO A 63 8.67 7.85 -6.95
N ASP A 64 7.92 8.94 -6.78
CA ASP A 64 6.99 9.12 -5.66
C ASP A 64 5.83 8.13 -5.69
N LEU A 65 5.35 7.79 -6.89
CA LEU A 65 4.35 6.73 -7.10
C LEU A 65 4.91 5.36 -6.68
N ALA A 66 6.14 5.03 -7.10
CA ALA A 66 6.79 3.77 -6.74
C ALA A 66 7.04 3.68 -5.22
N MET A 67 7.41 4.78 -4.58
CA MET A 67 7.59 4.84 -3.12
C MET A 67 6.26 4.63 -2.38
N SER A 68 5.18 5.23 -2.88
CA SER A 68 3.82 5.04 -2.35
C SER A 68 3.34 3.61 -2.51
N LEU A 69 3.64 2.97 -3.65
CA LEU A 69 3.37 1.55 -3.89
C LEU A 69 4.18 0.65 -2.95
N GLY A 70 5.43 1.02 -2.65
CA GLY A 70 6.25 0.31 -1.66
C GLY A 70 5.68 0.39 -0.25
N ALA A 71 5.20 1.56 0.17
CA ALA A 71 4.52 1.74 1.44
C ALA A 71 3.21 0.92 1.52
N LEU A 72 2.44 0.89 0.42
CA LEU A 72 1.24 0.08 0.29
C LEU A 72 1.56 -1.42 0.42
N GLY A 73 2.61 -1.89 -0.26
CA GLY A 73 3.09 -3.28 -0.15
C GLY A 73 3.50 -3.65 1.28
N SER A 74 4.16 -2.74 2.00
CA SER A 74 4.51 -2.94 3.41
C SER A 74 3.27 -3.05 4.31
N CYS A 75 2.24 -2.24 4.05
CA CYS A 75 0.96 -2.34 4.76
C CYS A 75 0.25 -3.67 4.49
N TYR A 76 0.24 -4.14 3.24
CA TYR A 76 -0.33 -5.45 2.88
C TYR A 76 0.42 -6.60 3.55
N ARG A 77 1.76 -6.55 3.60
CA ARG A 77 2.57 -7.54 4.31
C ARG A 77 2.22 -7.58 5.80
N GLY A 78 2.03 -6.42 6.43
CA GLY A 78 1.58 -6.33 7.82
C GLY A 78 0.24 -7.04 8.05
N GLN A 79 -0.67 -7.01 7.08
CA GLN A 79 -1.98 -7.68 7.13
C GLN A 79 -1.93 -9.17 6.71
N GLY A 80 -0.75 -9.72 6.40
CA GLY A 80 -0.61 -11.08 5.89
C GLY A 80 -1.11 -11.27 4.45
N GLN A 81 -1.37 -10.17 3.72
CA GLN A 81 -1.80 -10.18 2.32
C GLN A 81 -0.59 -10.18 1.38
N THR A 82 0.29 -11.17 1.53
CA THR A 82 1.56 -11.31 0.77
C THR A 82 1.35 -11.24 -0.75
N ARG A 83 0.23 -11.77 -1.26
CA ARG A 83 -0.12 -11.69 -2.68
C ARG A 83 -0.35 -10.24 -3.16
N LYS A 84 -1.16 -9.46 -2.43
CA LYS A 84 -1.39 -8.05 -2.76
C LYS A 84 -0.13 -7.21 -2.60
N ALA A 85 0.71 -7.54 -1.62
CA ALA A 85 2.01 -6.90 -1.45
C ALA A 85 2.88 -7.11 -2.70
N LYS A 86 3.02 -8.35 -3.19
CA LYS A 86 3.74 -8.68 -4.43
C LYS A 86 3.22 -7.87 -5.62
N GLU A 87 1.90 -7.82 -5.83
CA GLU A 87 1.29 -7.08 -6.94
C GLU A 87 1.60 -5.56 -6.86
N ALA A 88 1.51 -4.96 -5.67
CA ALA A 88 1.85 -3.55 -5.48
C ALA A 88 3.33 -3.25 -5.76
N PHE A 89 4.24 -4.12 -5.29
CA PHE A 89 5.67 -3.98 -5.58
C PHE A 89 5.97 -4.16 -7.07
N GLU A 90 5.35 -5.15 -7.73
CA GLU A 90 5.52 -5.41 -9.16
C GLU A 90 5.06 -4.22 -10.01
N GLU A 91 3.92 -3.62 -9.66
CA GLU A 91 3.43 -2.43 -10.33
C GLU A 91 4.40 -1.26 -10.17
N GLY A 92 4.90 -1.02 -8.95
CA GLY A 92 5.85 0.05 -8.67
C GLY A 92 7.17 -0.14 -9.43
N LEU A 93 7.69 -1.38 -9.46
CA LEU A 93 8.86 -1.76 -10.22
C LEU A 93 8.65 -1.56 -11.72
N GLY A 94 7.52 -1.99 -12.27
CA GLY A 94 7.21 -1.85 -13.70
C GLY A 94 7.13 -0.38 -14.14
N LYS A 95 6.60 0.50 -13.27
CA LYS A 95 6.51 1.94 -13.53
C LYS A 95 7.87 2.64 -13.39
N LEU A 96 8.69 2.23 -12.42
CA LEU A 96 10.02 2.78 -12.20
C LEU A 96 11.07 2.22 -13.17
N SER A 97 10.83 1.05 -13.77
CA SER A 97 11.73 0.35 -14.70
C SER A 97 12.28 1.25 -15.83
N PRO A 98 11.46 1.98 -16.61
CA PRO A 98 11.97 2.85 -17.68
C PRO A 98 12.87 4.00 -17.15
N LEU A 99 12.52 4.58 -15.99
CA LEU A 99 13.33 5.63 -15.36
C LEU A 99 14.64 5.11 -14.81
N PHE A 100 14.64 3.89 -14.26
CA PHE A 100 15.86 3.25 -13.79
C PHE A 100 16.82 2.94 -14.94
N LEU A 101 16.32 2.55 -16.11
CA LEU A 101 17.16 2.36 -17.30
C LEU A 101 17.79 3.68 -17.79
N HIS A 102 17.14 4.82 -17.55
CA HIS A 102 17.66 6.14 -17.94
C HIS A 102 18.62 6.73 -16.90
N LEU A 103 18.30 6.57 -15.61
CA LEU A 103 19.03 7.18 -14.49
C LEU A 103 19.22 6.17 -13.34
N PRO A 104 20.02 5.12 -13.55
CA PRO A 104 20.13 4.04 -12.58
C PRO A 104 20.80 4.49 -11.27
N GLU A 105 21.68 5.48 -11.29
CA GLU A 105 22.34 6.02 -10.09
C GLU A 105 21.39 6.67 -9.08
N ALA A 106 20.45 7.47 -9.56
CA ALA A 106 19.49 8.16 -8.71
C ALA A 106 18.48 7.18 -8.09
N PHE A 107 18.08 6.17 -8.86
CA PHE A 107 17.01 5.25 -8.48
C PHE A 107 17.51 3.90 -7.94
N ALA A 108 18.82 3.63 -7.94
CA ALA A 108 19.41 2.38 -7.45
C ALA A 108 19.04 2.07 -5.99
N ARG A 109 19.05 3.06 -5.09
CA ARG A 109 18.66 2.79 -3.69
C ARG A 109 17.19 2.39 -3.57
N LEU A 110 16.31 3.11 -4.25
CA LEU A 110 14.86 2.86 -4.22
C LEU A 110 14.53 1.52 -4.87
N MET A 111 15.10 1.26 -6.04
CA MET A 111 14.93 0.02 -6.80
C MET A 111 15.45 -1.20 -6.01
N ALA A 112 16.64 -1.11 -5.38
CA ALA A 112 17.18 -2.20 -4.56
C ALA A 112 16.38 -2.47 -3.28
N ALA A 113 15.70 -1.45 -2.73
CA ALA A 113 14.78 -1.64 -1.61
C ALA A 113 13.52 -2.38 -2.08
N LEU A 114 12.88 -1.91 -3.14
CA LEU A 114 11.67 -2.54 -3.70
C LEU A 114 11.94 -3.98 -4.18
N CYS A 115 13.06 -4.25 -4.85
CA CYS A 115 13.43 -5.60 -5.26
C CYS A 115 13.67 -6.55 -4.07
N ARG A 116 14.27 -6.06 -2.97
CA ARG A 116 14.44 -6.87 -1.76
C ARG A 116 13.11 -7.25 -1.13
N GLU A 117 12.22 -6.28 -1.00
CA GLU A 117 10.88 -6.54 -0.46
C GLU A 117 10.12 -7.51 -1.38
N TYR A 118 10.13 -7.29 -2.70
CA TYR A 118 9.51 -8.20 -3.68
C TYR A 118 10.06 -9.62 -3.59
N LEU A 119 11.38 -9.79 -3.57
CA LEU A 119 12.02 -11.12 -3.47
C LEU A 119 11.68 -11.82 -2.16
N SER A 120 11.56 -11.08 -1.06
CA SER A 120 11.11 -11.61 0.24
C SER A 120 9.68 -12.16 0.15
N GLU A 121 8.77 -11.43 -0.50
CA GLU A 121 7.38 -11.86 -0.66
C GLU A 121 7.24 -13.04 -1.62
N VAL A 122 7.99 -13.04 -2.72
CA VAL A 122 8.01 -14.14 -3.70
C VAL A 122 8.58 -15.41 -3.08
N ALA A 123 9.64 -15.30 -2.28
CA ALA A 123 10.19 -16.41 -1.52
C ALA A 123 9.19 -16.97 -0.49
N ALA A 124 8.42 -16.10 0.17
CA ALA A 124 7.35 -16.50 1.08
C ALA A 124 6.20 -17.24 0.36
N LEU A 125 5.89 -16.85 -0.88
CA LEU A 125 4.85 -17.46 -1.72
C LEU A 125 5.33 -18.71 -2.48
N LYS A 126 6.63 -19.02 -2.47
CA LYS A 126 7.27 -20.06 -3.31
C LYS A 126 6.95 -19.90 -4.80
N GLU A 127 6.70 -18.67 -5.25
CA GLU A 127 6.48 -18.39 -6.66
C GLU A 127 7.79 -18.07 -7.36
N GLU A 128 7.82 -18.18 -8.69
CA GLU A 128 8.97 -17.75 -9.47
C GLU A 128 8.96 -16.21 -9.61
N PRO A 129 10.07 -15.54 -9.25
CA PRO A 129 10.17 -14.09 -9.37
C PRO A 129 10.20 -13.70 -10.85
N ASN A 130 9.49 -12.64 -11.23
CA ASN A 130 9.37 -12.26 -12.64
C ASN A 130 10.76 -11.90 -13.22
N PRO A 131 11.34 -12.75 -14.08
CA PRO A 131 12.71 -12.57 -14.56
C PRO A 131 12.81 -11.42 -15.57
N GLN A 132 11.70 -11.04 -16.19
CA GLN A 132 11.66 -9.94 -17.17
C GLN A 132 11.78 -8.58 -16.49
N LEU A 133 11.33 -8.46 -15.23
CA LEU A 133 11.49 -7.26 -14.42
C LEU A 133 12.86 -7.21 -13.74
N LEU A 134 13.32 -8.34 -13.17
CA LEU A 134 14.55 -8.38 -12.40
C LEU A 134 15.81 -8.49 -13.26
N GLY A 135 15.76 -9.17 -14.41
CA GLY A 135 16.90 -9.36 -15.32
C GLY A 135 17.57 -8.03 -15.73
N PRO A 136 16.87 -7.13 -16.43
CA PRO A 136 17.47 -5.85 -16.86
C PRO A 136 17.88 -4.97 -15.67
N VAL A 137 17.16 -5.06 -14.55
CA VAL A 137 17.46 -4.29 -13.34
C VAL A 137 18.77 -4.75 -12.72
N LEU A 138 18.94 -6.06 -12.50
CA LEU A 138 20.14 -6.67 -11.94
C LEU A 138 21.36 -6.48 -12.84
N GLU A 139 21.18 -6.60 -14.16
CA GLU A 139 22.26 -6.36 -15.11
C GLU A 139 22.75 -4.90 -15.06
N THR A 140 21.84 -3.95 -14.94
CA THR A 140 22.19 -2.53 -14.77
C THR A 140 22.90 -2.29 -13.44
N PHE A 141 22.42 -2.90 -12.34
CA PHE A 141 23.12 -2.86 -11.05
C PHE A 141 24.54 -3.43 -11.13
N ALA A 142 24.73 -4.53 -11.87
CA ALA A 142 26.05 -5.13 -12.09
C ALA A 142 26.97 -4.16 -12.84
N LYS A 143 26.48 -3.56 -13.94
CA LYS A 143 27.22 -2.54 -14.72
C LYS A 143 27.64 -1.33 -13.87
N MET A 144 26.77 -0.84 -12.99
CA MET A 144 27.09 0.27 -12.08
C MET A 144 28.20 -0.10 -11.08
N LYS A 145 28.14 -1.32 -10.53
CA LYS A 145 29.11 -1.78 -9.53
C LYS A 145 30.50 -1.96 -10.15
N ASP A 146 30.55 -2.38 -11.41
CA ASP A 146 31.76 -2.50 -12.22
C ASP A 146 32.39 -1.12 -12.51
N GLN A 147 31.59 -0.13 -12.91
CA GLN A 147 32.06 1.25 -13.13
C GLN A 147 32.59 1.93 -11.86
N LYS A 148 31.97 1.68 -10.70
CA LYS A 148 32.43 2.23 -9.42
C LYS A 148 33.70 1.52 -8.91
N GLY A 149 33.89 0.24 -9.26
CA GLY A 149 35.14 -0.48 -9.01
C GLY A 149 36.30 0.04 -9.87
N ALA A 150 36.03 0.49 -11.09
CA ALA A 150 37.04 1.02 -12.00
C ALA A 150 37.51 2.45 -11.68
N GLN A 151 36.74 3.24 -10.92
CA GLN A 151 37.13 4.61 -10.50
C GLN A 151 37.76 4.69 -9.10
N ALA A 152 37.90 3.56 -8.40
CA ALA A 152 38.58 3.49 -7.11
C ALA A 152 40.01 2.94 -7.27
N GLY A 153 40.85 3.71 -7.97
CA GLY A 153 42.32 3.58 -7.98
C GLY A 153 42.89 4.97 -8.26
N PRO A 154 43.98 5.41 -7.61
CA PRO A 154 45.18 4.64 -7.30
C PRO A 154 45.43 4.32 -5.81
#